data_AF-A0A2Z6QI22-F1
#
_entry.id   AF-A0A2Z6QI22-F1
#
_cell.length_a   1.000
_cell.length_b   1.000
_cell.length_c   1.000
_cell.angle_alpha   90.00
_cell.angle_beta   90.00
_cell.angle_gamma   90.00
#
_symmetry.space_group_name_H-M   'P 1'
#
loop_
_entity.id
_entity.type
_entity.pdbx_description
1 polymer ?
#
loop_
_entity_poly.entity_id
_entity_poly.type
_entity_poly.pdbx_seq_one_letter_code
_entity_poly.pdbx_strand_id
1 'polypeptide(L)'
;MLSSRPHPSQRRTPEEYKAELEDDNNNFRDALKSENLNKEIERLENASEEEIAELRSEISSLKNQLYQARKDVPDNEKYISTLEERLVESEEQVEKLRCQIKTISSQKNFPERGNSSDLYNPNIILEMATIAELVNAIDGFLEGAVHRDILKRQIRDATVRKQRRRYDAEAEHDNEIIRRQLAEGVEQRVIGDLYQLRTNARNQVNRMLDRMTRKQNHIGELVQEKFALQLLYQRNAYHLQRSRGDIGLLEYNQDRLFERYEKWKNKTHDAWQNILNLQGQILALQNNPPNQVNMAGIPHPYFDWDDSILDFLAQLRLDLQNRGIDPNDNAGGPPTGRDNAIGHLRACMRGRTLEWFDDEITTKQNWELINLLDNTGQANLVAVNGRTAVQIGANALNEAVGQPGNAIVKLRAVEDAWNEDWRIAGSRLTNDPVNAPNANAGNTVVVAGIRFGQAGDMTIDELYRKILRIGRRANYRPEELRRKFLDALPLPWLKKAEDIGEHLPLDELAKKLYEIELRRIARHKRDRISDLLVSQRASREIYEPSPVSAPQQQGISLKDMQKAI
;
A
#
# COMPACT_ATOMS: atom_id res chain seq x y z
N MET A 1 -75.87 -0.99 -28.01
CA MET A 1 -76.25 -1.06 -26.58
C MET A 1 -74.98 -0.99 -25.75
N LEU A 2 -74.98 -0.06 -24.81
CA LEU A 2 -73.90 0.26 -23.86
C LEU A 2 -73.61 -0.91 -22.90
N SER A 3 -72.35 -0.99 -22.45
CA SER A 3 -71.89 -1.39 -21.10
C SER A 3 -70.58 -2.19 -21.20
N SER A 4 -69.51 -1.96 -20.45
CA SER A 4 -69.08 -0.90 -19.54
C SER A 4 -67.55 -1.07 -19.41
N ARG A 5 -66.82 0.04 -19.33
CA ARG A 5 -65.42 0.05 -18.89
C ARG A 5 -65.33 -0.45 -17.44
N PRO A 6 -64.28 -1.20 -17.03
CA PRO A 6 -64.02 -1.38 -15.62
C PRO A 6 -63.49 -0.07 -15.03
N HIS A 7 -64.18 0.47 -14.03
CA HIS A 7 -63.75 1.61 -13.23
C HIS A 7 -62.66 1.21 -12.22
N PRO A 8 -61.82 2.17 -11.79
CA PRO A 8 -60.75 1.97 -10.82
C PRO A 8 -61.29 2.13 -9.40
N SER A 9 -61.39 1.04 -8.64
CA SER A 9 -61.48 1.08 -7.17
C SER A 9 -61.55 -0.33 -6.60
N GLN A 10 -60.41 -1.03 -6.52
CA GLN A 10 -60.28 -2.06 -5.50
C GLN A 10 -59.98 -1.32 -4.20
N ARG A 11 -61.00 -1.17 -3.34
CA ARG A 11 -60.79 -0.80 -1.94
C ARG A 11 -60.02 -1.94 -1.30
N ARG A 12 -58.76 -1.70 -0.89
CA ARG A 12 -57.96 -2.66 -0.13
C ARG A 12 -58.77 -3.16 1.06
N THR A 13 -58.70 -4.45 1.35
CA THR A 13 -59.40 -5.01 2.50
C THR A 13 -58.76 -4.50 3.80
N PRO A 14 -59.49 -4.43 4.92
CA PRO A 14 -58.91 -4.05 6.21
C PRO A 14 -57.71 -4.93 6.63
N GLU A 15 -57.65 -6.16 6.13
CA GLU A 15 -56.57 -7.12 6.36
C GLU A 15 -55.30 -6.76 5.58
N GLU A 16 -55.44 -6.29 4.33
CA GLU A 16 -54.32 -5.78 3.53
C GLU A 16 -53.72 -4.51 4.15
N TYR A 17 -54.56 -3.60 4.63
CA TYR A 17 -54.10 -2.41 5.36
C TYR A 17 -53.38 -2.74 6.66
N LYS A 18 -53.83 -3.78 7.37
CA LYS A 18 -53.18 -4.25 8.60
C LYS A 18 -51.82 -4.89 8.31
N ALA A 19 -51.73 -5.70 7.25
CA ALA A 19 -50.48 -6.33 6.83
C ALA A 19 -49.43 -5.30 6.41
N GLU A 20 -49.83 -4.25 5.67
CA GLU A 20 -48.94 -3.16 5.25
C GLU A 20 -48.45 -2.34 6.45
N LEU A 21 -49.31 -2.03 7.43
CA LEU A 21 -48.90 -1.37 8.67
C LEU A 21 -48.00 -2.22 9.57
N GLU A 22 -48.13 -3.55 9.50
CA GLU A 22 -47.28 -4.48 10.25
C GLU A 22 -45.90 -4.62 9.58
N ASP A 23 -45.86 -4.61 8.24
CA ASP A 23 -44.62 -4.59 7.46
C ASP A 23 -43.86 -3.26 7.62
N ASP A 24 -44.57 -2.13 7.58
CA ASP A 24 -44.01 -0.81 7.86
C ASP A 24 -43.44 -0.72 9.29
N ASN A 25 -44.16 -1.24 10.30
CA ASN A 25 -43.67 -1.27 11.67
C ASN A 25 -42.41 -2.15 11.83
N ASN A 26 -42.34 -3.28 11.13
CA ASN A 26 -41.15 -4.14 11.15
C ASN A 26 -39.97 -3.44 10.47
N ASN A 27 -40.18 -2.79 9.33
CA ASN A 27 -39.16 -1.97 8.66
C ASN A 27 -38.66 -0.82 9.54
N PHE A 28 -39.56 -0.11 10.23
CA PHE A 28 -39.17 0.93 11.19
C PHE A 28 -38.35 0.37 12.36
N ARG A 29 -38.70 -0.82 12.86
CA ARG A 29 -37.97 -1.48 13.94
C ARG A 29 -36.57 -1.90 13.50
N ASP A 30 -36.44 -2.41 12.28
CA ASP A 30 -35.15 -2.81 11.70
C ASP A 30 -34.27 -1.60 11.39
N ALA A 31 -34.86 -0.50 10.92
CA ALA A 31 -34.15 0.77 10.73
C ALA A 31 -33.60 1.33 12.04
N LEU A 32 -34.42 1.37 13.11
CA LEU A 32 -33.98 1.78 14.46
C LEU A 32 -32.87 0.88 15.01
N LYS A 33 -32.95 -0.42 14.74
CA LYS A 33 -31.92 -1.38 15.16
C LYS A 33 -30.62 -1.18 14.40
N SER A 34 -30.69 -0.91 13.10
CA SER A 34 -29.52 -0.58 12.28
C SER A 34 -28.86 0.73 12.73
N GLU A 35 -29.64 1.76 13.06
CA GLU A 35 -29.12 3.03 13.56
C GLU A 35 -28.38 2.86 14.90
N ASN A 36 -28.94 2.06 15.82
CA ASN A 36 -28.30 1.76 17.10
C ASN A 36 -27.00 0.96 16.91
N LEU A 37 -26.97 -0.01 15.99
CA LEU A 37 -25.77 -0.76 15.67
C LEU A 37 -24.69 0.14 15.06
N ASN A 38 -25.06 1.07 14.19
CA ASN A 38 -24.11 2.02 13.59
C ASN A 38 -23.48 2.95 14.64
N LYS A 39 -24.27 3.46 15.58
CA LYS A 39 -23.75 4.27 16.71
C LYS A 39 -22.78 3.48 17.58
N GLU A 40 -23.03 2.19 17.78
CA GLU A 40 -22.14 1.34 18.57
C GLU A 40 -20.85 1.00 17.81
N ILE A 41 -20.93 0.77 16.50
CA ILE A 41 -19.74 0.60 15.63
C ILE A 41 -18.86 1.85 15.68
N GLU A 42 -19.44 3.03 15.53
CA GLU A 42 -18.69 4.31 15.58
C GLU A 42 -17.99 4.51 16.93
N ARG A 43 -18.64 4.13 18.05
CA ARG A 43 -17.99 4.15 19.38
C ARG A 43 -16.82 3.20 19.47
N LEU A 44 -16.97 1.98 18.97
CA LEU A 44 -15.92 0.96 19.00
C LEU A 44 -14.74 1.34 18.09
N GLU A 45 -15.01 1.93 16.93
CA GLU A 45 -13.99 2.45 16.03
C GLU A 45 -13.16 3.53 16.73
N ASN A 46 -13.81 4.54 17.30
CA ASN A 46 -13.12 5.61 18.04
C ASN A 46 -12.29 5.07 19.21
N ALA A 47 -12.84 4.15 20.01
CA ALA A 47 -12.10 3.52 21.11
C ALA A 47 -10.87 2.75 20.62
N SER A 48 -10.98 2.04 19.49
CA SER A 48 -9.86 1.31 18.90
C SER A 48 -8.78 2.23 18.32
N GLU A 49 -9.17 3.39 17.77
CA GLU A 49 -8.22 4.40 17.28
C GLU A 49 -7.41 5.02 18.43
N GLU A 50 -8.05 5.28 19.56
CA GLU A 50 -7.37 5.75 20.79
C GLU A 50 -6.37 4.71 21.31
N GLU A 51 -6.78 3.43 21.41
CA GLU A 51 -5.90 2.35 21.89
C GLU A 51 -4.69 2.15 20.96
N ILE A 52 -4.89 2.24 19.63
CA ILE A 52 -3.79 2.20 18.66
C ILE A 52 -2.84 3.40 18.83
N ALA A 53 -3.36 4.59 19.10
CA ALA A 53 -2.53 5.78 19.31
C ALA A 53 -1.68 5.65 20.58
N GLU A 54 -2.26 5.10 21.65
CA GLU A 54 -1.56 4.87 22.93
C GLU A 54 -0.45 3.82 22.79
N LEU A 55 -0.75 2.68 22.14
CA LEU A 55 0.24 1.64 21.84
C LEU A 55 1.39 2.16 20.97
N ARG A 56 1.10 3.03 20.00
CA ARG A 56 2.15 3.66 19.18
C ARG A 56 3.07 4.56 20.02
N SER A 57 2.50 5.30 20.96
CA SER A 57 3.28 6.12 21.91
C SER A 57 4.18 5.25 22.78
N GLU A 58 3.64 4.15 23.31
CA GLU A 58 4.39 3.23 24.17
C GLU A 58 5.53 2.52 23.41
N ILE A 59 5.28 2.06 22.18
CA ILE A 59 6.33 1.52 21.28
C ILE A 59 7.43 2.55 21.05
N SER A 60 7.08 3.83 20.86
CA SER A 60 8.06 4.91 20.67
C SER A 60 8.92 5.11 21.92
N SER A 61 8.30 5.10 23.11
CA SER A 61 9.01 5.18 24.39
C SER A 61 9.96 3.99 24.59
N LEU A 62 9.48 2.76 24.37
CA LEU A 62 10.30 1.55 24.48
C LEU A 62 11.46 1.55 23.49
N LYS A 63 11.24 2.02 22.26
CA LYS A 63 12.30 2.14 21.25
C LYS A 63 13.40 3.11 21.68
N ASN A 64 13.04 4.24 22.30
CA ASN A 64 14.01 5.19 22.84
C ASN A 64 14.78 4.62 24.03
N GLN A 65 14.11 3.91 24.94
CA GLN A 65 14.78 3.23 26.06
C GLN A 65 15.76 2.17 25.55
N LEU A 66 15.38 1.39 24.56
CA LEU A 66 16.23 0.35 23.96
C LEU A 66 17.44 0.97 23.23
N TYR A 67 17.26 2.12 22.59
CA TYR A 67 18.37 2.87 21.99
C TYR A 67 19.39 3.31 23.04
N GLN A 68 18.94 3.84 24.20
CA GLN A 68 19.85 4.23 25.27
C GLN A 68 20.54 3.02 25.92
N ALA A 69 19.79 1.97 26.25
CA ALA A 69 20.37 0.75 26.82
C ALA A 69 21.44 0.15 25.89
N ARG A 70 21.22 0.17 24.56
CA ARG A 70 22.22 -0.27 23.58
C ARG A 70 23.46 0.63 23.55
N LYS A 71 23.31 1.94 23.77
CA LYS A 71 24.42 2.89 23.84
C LYS A 71 25.29 2.67 25.08
N ASP A 72 24.71 2.17 26.17
CA ASP A 72 25.43 1.89 27.42
C ASP A 72 26.16 0.54 27.42
N VAL A 73 25.85 -0.36 26.46
CA VAL A 73 26.51 -1.69 26.35
C VAL A 73 28.03 -1.59 26.17
N PRO A 74 28.58 -0.76 25.25
CA PRO A 74 30.04 -0.66 25.07
C PRO A 74 30.78 -0.16 26.30
N ASP A 75 30.20 0.79 27.05
CA ASP A 75 30.82 1.31 28.27
C ASP A 75 30.85 0.23 29.38
N ASN A 76 29.77 -0.55 29.49
CA ASN A 76 29.72 -1.71 30.40
C ASN A 76 30.68 -2.82 29.96
N GLU A 77 30.81 -3.08 28.66
CA GLU A 77 31.75 -4.07 28.12
C GLU A 77 33.19 -3.67 28.43
N LYS A 78 33.54 -2.39 28.25
CA LYS A 78 34.85 -1.84 28.63
C LYS A 78 35.10 -1.95 30.14
N TYR A 79 34.09 -1.67 30.96
CA TYR A 79 34.18 -1.82 32.41
C TYR A 79 34.40 -3.29 32.84
N ILE A 80 33.71 -4.24 32.19
CA ILE A 80 33.91 -5.67 32.42
C ILE A 80 35.34 -6.06 32.04
N SER A 81 35.86 -5.63 30.88
CA SER A 81 37.26 -5.91 30.51
C SER A 81 38.26 -5.41 31.55
N THR A 82 38.04 -4.22 32.14
CA THR A 82 38.93 -3.72 33.22
C THR A 82 38.82 -4.53 34.52
N LEU A 83 37.64 -5.09 34.82
CA LEU A 83 37.46 -5.97 35.97
C LEU A 83 38.11 -7.33 35.75
N GLU A 84 38.01 -7.89 34.54
CA GLU A 84 38.65 -9.16 34.18
C GLU A 84 40.18 -9.04 34.29
N GLU A 85 40.75 -7.94 33.81
CA GLU A 85 42.19 -7.68 33.88
C GLU A 85 42.67 -7.63 35.35
N ARG A 86 41.95 -6.92 36.22
CA ARG A 86 42.22 -6.87 37.67
C ARG A 86 42.05 -8.23 38.36
N LEU A 87 41.10 -9.04 37.89
CA LEU A 87 40.88 -10.38 38.44
C LEU A 87 42.09 -11.28 38.12
N VAL A 88 42.57 -11.27 36.88
CA VAL A 88 43.77 -12.01 36.45
C VAL A 88 44.99 -11.59 37.28
N GLU A 89 45.22 -10.28 37.48
CA GLU A 89 46.29 -9.80 38.36
C GLU A 89 46.15 -10.33 39.79
N SER A 90 44.94 -10.36 40.33
CA SER A 90 44.70 -10.85 41.69
C SER A 90 44.90 -12.37 41.81
N GLU A 91 44.54 -13.15 40.79
CA GLU A 91 44.78 -14.60 40.75
C GLU A 91 46.28 -14.91 40.72
N GLU A 92 47.05 -14.14 39.95
CA GLU A 92 48.51 -14.27 39.88
C GLU A 92 49.15 -13.94 41.25
N GLN A 93 48.65 -12.92 41.96
CA GLN A 93 49.08 -12.60 43.32
C GLN A 93 48.74 -13.72 44.32
N VAL A 94 47.55 -14.31 44.24
CA VAL A 94 47.14 -15.45 45.08
C VAL A 94 48.04 -16.66 44.83
N GLU A 95 48.38 -16.95 43.58
CA GLU A 95 49.27 -18.06 43.25
C GLU A 95 50.68 -17.82 43.80
N LYS A 96 51.20 -16.59 43.69
CA LYS A 96 52.48 -16.20 44.30
C LYS A 96 52.47 -16.38 45.83
N LEU A 97 51.39 -16.00 46.49
CA LEU A 97 51.21 -16.23 47.95
C LEU A 97 51.13 -17.72 48.28
N ARG A 98 50.45 -18.54 47.46
CA ARG A 98 50.43 -20.01 47.63
C ARG A 98 51.83 -20.61 47.54
N CYS A 99 52.65 -20.18 46.59
CA CYS A 99 54.05 -20.62 46.49
C CYS A 99 54.85 -20.24 47.74
N GLN A 100 54.66 -19.04 48.28
CA GLN A 100 55.32 -18.59 49.51
C GLN A 100 54.89 -19.43 50.72
N ILE A 101 53.59 -19.68 50.89
CA ILE A 101 53.06 -20.53 51.97
C ILE A 101 53.62 -21.95 51.85
N LYS A 102 53.67 -22.52 50.64
CA LYS A 102 54.23 -23.85 50.41
C LYS A 102 55.69 -23.91 50.85
N THR A 103 56.47 -22.87 50.55
CA THR A 103 57.89 -22.74 50.94
C THR A 103 58.07 -22.68 52.46
N ILE A 104 57.26 -21.87 53.14
CA ILE A 104 57.27 -21.73 54.62
C ILE A 104 56.86 -23.06 55.28
N SER A 105 55.81 -23.72 54.78
CA SER A 105 55.37 -25.02 55.30
C SER A 105 56.43 -26.10 55.12
N SER A 106 57.19 -26.10 54.02
CA SER A 106 58.32 -27.01 53.85
C SER A 106 59.50 -26.71 54.78
N GLN A 107 59.69 -25.46 55.22
CA GLN A 107 60.70 -25.09 56.21
C GLN A 107 60.29 -25.42 57.65
N LYS A 108 58.99 -25.58 57.93
CA LYS A 108 58.46 -25.86 59.27
C LYS A 108 58.50 -27.34 59.68
N ASN A 109 58.91 -28.25 58.79
CA ASN A 109 59.03 -29.68 59.08
C ASN A 109 60.39 -30.04 59.73
N PHE A 110 60.71 -29.44 60.87
CA PHE A 110 61.63 -30.04 61.85
C PHE A 110 60.79 -30.60 63.01
N PRO A 111 61.18 -31.73 63.62
CA PRO A 111 60.32 -32.43 64.56
C PRO A 111 60.33 -31.70 65.90
N GLU A 112 59.33 -30.85 66.14
CA GLU A 112 58.97 -30.47 67.50
C GLU A 112 58.34 -31.67 68.18
N ARG A 113 59.16 -32.30 69.02
CA ARG A 113 58.81 -33.31 70.00
C ARG A 113 57.76 -32.73 70.96
N GLY A 114 56.50 -32.84 70.60
CA GLY A 114 55.36 -32.62 71.48
C GLY A 114 55.36 -33.66 72.59
N ASN A 115 56.05 -33.38 73.68
CA ASN A 115 55.84 -34.09 74.94
C ASN A 115 54.43 -33.72 75.42
N SER A 116 53.47 -34.61 75.19
CA SER A 116 52.28 -34.70 76.04
C SER A 116 52.76 -34.95 77.48
N SER A 117 52.29 -34.14 78.41
CA SER A 117 52.38 -34.41 79.84
C SER A 117 51.05 -34.07 80.47
N ASP A 118 50.02 -34.82 80.07
CA ASP A 118 48.97 -35.19 81.00
C ASP A 118 49.61 -36.09 82.05
N LEU A 119 49.85 -35.55 83.25
CA LEU A 119 49.99 -36.30 84.51
C LEU A 119 50.07 -35.29 85.66
N TYR A 120 48.99 -34.53 85.88
CA TYR A 120 48.81 -33.76 87.11
C TYR A 120 48.20 -34.68 88.18
N ASN A 121 49.05 -35.26 89.03
CA ASN A 121 48.65 -36.02 90.21
C ASN A 121 48.43 -35.04 91.39
N PRO A 122 47.20 -34.86 91.91
CA PRO A 122 46.89 -33.81 92.88
C PRO A 122 47.15 -34.25 94.34
N ASN A 123 48.29 -34.89 94.62
CA ASN A 123 48.57 -35.38 95.98
C ASN A 123 49.94 -34.94 96.54
N ILE A 124 50.26 -33.65 96.38
CA ILE A 124 51.46 -33.00 96.98
C ILE A 124 51.03 -32.03 98.10
N ILE A 125 50.03 -32.41 98.89
CA ILE A 125 49.81 -31.80 100.22
C ILE A 125 50.58 -32.61 101.28
N LEU A 126 50.89 -33.88 101.00
CA LEU A 126 51.64 -34.75 101.91
C LEU A 126 53.14 -34.40 102.01
N GLU A 127 53.77 -33.83 100.97
CA GLU A 127 55.23 -33.58 100.96
C GLU A 127 55.68 -32.27 101.65
N MET A 128 54.81 -31.25 101.75
CA MET A 128 55.18 -30.00 102.45
C MET A 128 55.30 -30.23 103.97
N ALA A 129 54.50 -31.15 104.53
CA ALA A 129 54.62 -31.57 105.92
C ALA A 129 55.93 -32.33 106.18
N THR A 130 56.34 -33.20 105.26
CA THR A 130 57.57 -34.00 105.39
C THR A 130 58.85 -33.17 105.27
N ILE A 131 58.87 -32.09 104.47
CA ILE A 131 60.02 -31.19 104.38
C ILE A 131 60.18 -30.35 105.65
N ALA A 132 59.07 -29.90 106.27
CA ALA A 132 59.11 -29.19 107.55
C ALA A 132 59.62 -30.09 108.68
N GLU A 133 59.22 -31.36 108.69
CA GLU A 133 59.72 -32.37 109.62
C GLU A 133 61.21 -32.70 109.39
N LEU A 134 61.68 -32.80 108.14
CA LEU A 134 63.10 -33.00 107.83
C LEU A 134 63.97 -31.80 108.23
N VAL A 135 63.47 -30.57 108.06
CA VAL A 135 64.16 -29.34 108.50
C VAL A 135 64.28 -29.28 110.02
N ASN A 136 63.25 -29.73 110.75
CA ASN A 136 63.26 -29.84 112.21
C ASN A 136 64.16 -30.99 112.69
N ALA A 137 64.19 -32.13 111.99
CA ALA A 137 65.04 -33.28 112.32
C ALA A 137 66.54 -32.98 112.12
N ILE A 138 66.90 -32.21 111.08
CA ILE A 138 68.28 -31.75 110.84
C ILE A 138 68.75 -30.79 111.95
N ASP A 139 67.83 -30.07 112.61
CA ASP A 139 68.16 -29.14 113.70
C ASP A 139 68.62 -29.85 114.98
N GLY A 140 68.29 -31.14 115.16
CA GLY A 140 68.70 -31.95 116.30
C GLY A 140 70.03 -32.69 116.14
N PHE A 141 70.57 -32.82 114.92
CA PHE A 141 71.64 -33.81 114.62
C PHE A 141 73.02 -33.22 114.27
N LEU A 142 73.14 -31.91 114.00
CA LEU A 142 74.39 -31.30 113.49
C LEU A 142 75.06 -30.35 114.50
N GLU A 143 76.12 -30.77 115.18
CA GLU A 143 76.95 -29.90 116.04
C GLU A 143 77.89 -29.01 115.21
N GLY A 144 77.44 -27.78 114.91
CA GLY A 144 78.23 -26.74 114.25
C GLY A 144 77.40 -25.67 113.56
N ALA A 145 77.46 -24.42 114.03
CA ALA A 145 76.56 -23.33 113.62
C ALA A 145 76.66 -22.95 112.12
N VAL A 146 77.87 -22.99 111.53
CA VAL A 146 78.12 -22.49 110.17
C VAL A 146 77.52 -23.41 109.08
N HIS A 147 77.67 -24.73 109.21
CA HIS A 147 77.14 -25.69 108.23
C HIS A 147 75.60 -25.78 108.29
N ARG A 148 75.02 -25.59 109.48
CA ARG A 148 73.58 -25.55 109.73
C ARG A 148 72.90 -24.39 108.99
N ASP A 149 73.49 -23.20 109.02
CA ASP A 149 72.92 -22.02 108.36
C ASP A 149 73.01 -22.07 106.83
N ILE A 150 74.09 -22.67 106.30
CA ILE A 150 74.26 -22.85 104.84
C ILE A 150 73.19 -23.80 104.30
N LEU A 151 72.98 -24.95 104.95
CA LEU A 151 71.96 -25.92 104.53
C LEU A 151 70.54 -25.34 104.66
N LYS A 152 70.24 -24.65 105.77
CA LYS A 152 68.94 -23.96 105.96
C LYS A 152 68.69 -22.92 104.87
N ARG A 153 69.72 -22.16 104.47
CA ARG A 153 69.61 -21.17 103.39
C ARG A 153 69.39 -21.84 102.02
N GLN A 154 70.13 -22.90 101.72
CA GLN A 154 69.97 -23.65 100.46
C GLN A 154 68.58 -24.29 100.32
N ILE A 155 68.05 -24.90 101.40
CA ILE A 155 66.69 -25.47 101.41
C ILE A 155 65.63 -24.38 101.25
N ARG A 156 65.80 -23.24 101.94
CA ARG A 156 64.90 -22.09 101.82
C ARG A 156 64.90 -21.53 100.41
N ASP A 157 66.08 -21.29 99.83
CA ASP A 157 66.23 -20.77 98.48
C ASP A 157 65.71 -21.76 97.42
N ALA A 158 65.95 -23.06 97.60
CA ALA A 158 65.41 -24.09 96.70
C ALA A 158 63.87 -24.15 96.77
N THR A 159 63.30 -24.03 97.96
CA THR A 159 61.83 -24.00 98.16
C THR A 159 61.21 -22.75 97.53
N VAL A 160 61.79 -21.56 97.76
CA VAL A 160 61.33 -20.30 97.15
C VAL A 160 61.47 -20.33 95.63
N ARG A 161 62.57 -20.88 95.09
CA ARG A 161 62.75 -21.05 93.64
C ARG A 161 61.70 -22.01 93.06
N LYS A 162 61.37 -23.10 93.76
CA LYS A 162 60.34 -24.06 93.33
C LYS A 162 58.94 -23.46 93.39
N GLN A 163 58.64 -22.63 94.39
CA GLN A 163 57.39 -21.88 94.49
C GLN A 163 57.26 -20.82 93.40
N ARG A 164 58.31 -20.02 93.14
CA ARG A 164 58.31 -19.05 92.02
C ARG A 164 58.06 -19.75 90.68
N ARG A 165 58.80 -20.82 90.39
CA ARG A 165 58.58 -21.61 89.17
C ARG A 165 57.15 -22.16 89.05
N ARG A 166 56.50 -22.49 90.18
CA ARG A 166 55.07 -22.90 90.17
C ARG A 166 54.17 -21.73 89.83
N TYR A 167 54.31 -20.58 90.49
CA TYR A 167 53.50 -19.40 90.19
C TYR A 167 53.69 -18.91 88.76
N ASP A 168 54.93 -18.93 88.26
CA ASP A 168 55.25 -18.54 86.88
C ASP A 168 54.60 -19.53 85.89
N ALA A 169 54.67 -20.85 86.13
CA ALA A 169 54.05 -21.86 85.28
C ALA A 169 52.51 -21.84 85.34
N GLU A 170 51.92 -21.54 86.50
CA GLU A 170 50.47 -21.39 86.68
C GLU A 170 49.97 -20.15 85.94
N ALA A 171 50.69 -19.02 86.06
CA ALA A 171 50.39 -17.82 85.29
C ALA A 171 50.55 -18.03 83.78
N GLU A 172 51.55 -18.78 83.32
CA GLU A 172 51.69 -19.16 81.91
C GLU A 172 50.51 -20.02 81.43
N HIS A 173 50.09 -21.00 82.24
CA HIS A 173 48.94 -21.85 81.93
C HIS A 173 47.62 -21.07 81.87
N ASP A 174 47.38 -20.16 82.81
CA ASP A 174 46.19 -19.29 82.81
C ASP A 174 46.18 -18.34 81.59
N ASN A 175 47.35 -17.78 81.24
CA ASN A 175 47.49 -16.96 80.04
C ASN A 175 47.23 -17.75 78.75
N GLU A 176 47.66 -19.02 78.70
CA GLU A 176 47.40 -19.92 77.58
C GLU A 176 45.90 -20.26 77.47
N ILE A 177 45.21 -20.50 78.60
CA ILE A 177 43.75 -20.69 78.62
C ILE A 177 43.04 -19.46 78.07
N ILE A 178 43.41 -18.25 78.53
CA ILE A 178 42.80 -17.00 78.06
C ILE A 178 43.01 -16.83 76.55
N ARG A 179 44.21 -17.13 76.04
CA ARG A 179 44.50 -17.07 74.59
C ARG A 179 43.63 -18.05 73.80
N ARG A 180 43.44 -19.28 74.28
CA ARG A 180 42.57 -20.27 73.64
C ARG A 180 41.11 -19.83 73.62
N GLN A 181 40.59 -19.36 74.74
CA GLN A 181 39.21 -18.85 74.82
C GLN A 181 38.98 -17.65 73.89
N LEU A 182 39.96 -16.76 73.78
CA LEU A 182 39.89 -15.62 72.86
C LEU A 182 39.87 -16.09 71.39
N ALA A 183 40.71 -17.07 71.04
CA ALA A 183 40.76 -17.65 69.71
C ALA A 183 39.46 -18.41 69.35
N GLU A 184 38.94 -19.22 70.26
CA GLU A 184 37.64 -19.91 70.10
C GLU A 184 36.48 -18.91 69.92
N GLY A 185 36.49 -17.81 70.67
CA GLY A 185 35.50 -16.74 70.52
C GLY A 185 35.57 -16.02 69.16
N VAL A 186 36.76 -15.91 68.57
CA VAL A 186 36.94 -15.39 67.21
C VAL A 186 36.45 -16.41 66.17
N GLU A 187 36.79 -17.69 66.33
CA GLU A 187 36.31 -18.74 65.43
C GLU A 187 34.78 -18.85 65.41
N GLN A 188 34.13 -18.80 66.57
CA GLN A 188 32.66 -18.85 66.63
C GLN A 188 32.00 -17.67 65.91
N ARG A 189 32.57 -16.47 66.01
CA ARG A 189 32.09 -15.29 65.25
C ARG A 189 32.25 -15.49 63.75
N VAL A 190 33.41 -15.94 63.30
CA VAL A 190 33.67 -16.22 61.88
C VAL A 190 32.73 -17.29 61.34
N ILE A 191 32.47 -18.35 62.10
CA ILE A 191 31.49 -19.38 61.75
C ILE A 191 30.09 -18.77 61.60
N GLY A 192 29.67 -17.93 62.54
CA GLY A 192 28.40 -17.20 62.48
C GLY A 192 28.26 -16.34 61.21
N ASP A 193 29.29 -15.54 60.91
CA ASP A 193 29.31 -14.68 59.72
C ASP A 193 29.26 -15.48 58.42
N LEU A 194 30.00 -16.60 58.34
CA LEU A 194 29.98 -17.51 57.20
C LEU A 194 28.59 -18.15 57.01
N TYR A 195 27.93 -18.56 58.10
CA TYR A 195 26.55 -19.08 58.03
C TYR A 195 25.56 -18.02 57.53
N GLN A 196 25.70 -16.77 57.97
CA GLN A 196 24.86 -15.66 57.51
C GLN A 196 25.08 -15.36 56.03
N LEU A 197 26.34 -15.23 55.59
CA LEU A 197 26.70 -15.05 54.19
C LEU A 197 26.10 -16.16 53.32
N ARG A 198 26.25 -17.42 53.73
CA ARG A 198 25.70 -18.58 53.02
C ARG A 198 24.18 -18.51 52.90
N THR A 199 23.49 -18.12 53.98
CA THR A 199 22.03 -18.01 54.01
C THR A 199 21.54 -16.87 53.13
N ASN A 200 22.20 -15.72 53.17
CA ASN A 200 21.89 -14.56 52.33
C ASN A 200 22.06 -14.87 50.85
N ALA A 201 23.18 -15.50 50.47
CA ALA A 201 23.41 -15.94 49.09
C ALA A 201 22.33 -16.92 48.62
N ARG A 202 21.97 -17.90 49.46
CA ARG A 202 20.90 -18.86 49.13
C ARG A 202 19.54 -18.18 48.94
N ASN A 203 19.20 -17.22 49.79
CA ASN A 203 17.95 -16.46 49.68
C ASN A 203 17.92 -15.60 48.41
N GLN A 204 19.05 -15.00 48.04
CA GLN A 204 19.16 -14.23 46.80
C GLN A 204 18.94 -15.12 45.57
N VAL A 205 19.56 -16.29 45.54
CA VAL A 205 19.38 -17.27 44.46
C VAL A 205 17.92 -17.73 44.38
N ASN A 206 17.29 -18.05 45.51
CA ASN A 206 15.87 -18.44 45.52
C ASN A 206 14.95 -17.34 44.95
N ARG A 207 15.19 -16.07 45.31
CA ARG A 207 14.44 -14.93 44.74
C ARG A 207 14.68 -14.75 43.24
N MET A 208 15.87 -15.08 42.75
CA MET A 208 16.15 -15.07 41.31
C MET A 208 15.41 -16.21 40.61
N LEU A 209 15.43 -17.41 41.19
CA LEU A 209 14.72 -18.57 40.67
C LEU A 209 13.21 -18.30 40.55
N ASP A 210 12.59 -17.76 41.60
CA ASP A 210 11.17 -17.41 41.58
C ASP A 210 10.83 -16.40 40.49
N ARG A 211 11.69 -15.41 40.27
CA ARG A 211 11.51 -14.41 39.20
C ARG A 211 11.63 -15.06 37.82
N MET A 212 12.57 -15.98 37.64
CA MET A 212 12.71 -16.73 36.39
C MET A 212 11.49 -17.62 36.12
N THR A 213 11.00 -18.34 37.13
CA THR A 213 9.81 -19.19 37.01
C THR A 213 8.57 -18.38 36.63
N ARG A 214 8.35 -17.22 37.25
CA ARG A 214 7.22 -16.34 36.87
C ARG A 214 7.32 -15.84 35.44
N LYS A 215 8.53 -15.44 35.00
CA LYS A 215 8.76 -15.04 33.60
C LYS A 215 8.52 -16.20 32.64
N GLN A 216 8.95 -17.41 33.01
CA GLN A 216 8.74 -18.61 32.20
C GLN A 216 7.24 -18.93 32.04
N ASN A 217 6.47 -18.82 33.12
CA ASN A 217 5.01 -19.01 33.08
C ASN A 217 4.35 -17.97 32.17
N HIS A 218 4.72 -16.69 32.31
CA HIS A 218 4.18 -15.62 31.48
C HIS A 218 4.53 -15.79 29.99
N ILE A 219 5.75 -16.26 29.67
CA ILE A 219 6.10 -16.63 28.30
C ILE A 219 5.19 -17.75 27.79
N GLY A 220 4.88 -18.75 28.62
CA GLY A 220 3.94 -19.82 28.29
C GLY A 220 2.54 -19.29 27.94
N GLU A 221 2.01 -18.37 28.75
CA GLU A 221 0.71 -17.70 28.51
C GLU A 221 0.72 -16.94 27.18
N LEU A 222 1.74 -16.09 26.95
CA LEU A 222 1.86 -15.32 25.71
C LEU A 222 1.96 -16.21 24.46
N VAL A 223 2.62 -17.37 24.55
CA VAL A 223 2.67 -18.35 23.45
C VAL A 223 1.30 -18.94 23.16
N GLN A 224 0.51 -19.26 24.20
CA GLN A 224 -0.85 -19.77 24.05
C GLN A 224 -1.79 -18.70 23.45
N GLU A 225 -1.73 -17.46 23.94
CA GLU A 225 -2.50 -16.35 23.41
C GLU A 225 -2.18 -16.08 21.93
N LYS A 226 -0.89 -16.08 21.57
CA LYS A 226 -0.45 -15.94 20.18
C LYS A 226 -1.04 -17.04 19.29
N PHE A 227 -1.07 -18.27 19.76
CA PHE A 227 -1.68 -19.38 19.03
C PHE A 227 -3.19 -19.21 18.86
N ALA A 228 -3.89 -18.79 19.91
CA ALA A 228 -5.33 -18.53 19.87
C ALA A 228 -5.67 -17.37 18.89
N LEU A 229 -4.91 -16.29 18.92
CA LEU A 229 -5.06 -15.17 17.98
C LEU A 229 -4.84 -15.59 16.54
N GLN A 230 -3.87 -16.47 16.28
CA GLN A 230 -3.62 -16.99 14.95
C GLN A 230 -4.80 -17.82 14.41
N LEU A 231 -5.44 -18.62 15.27
CA LEU A 231 -6.66 -19.36 14.91
C LEU A 231 -7.84 -18.44 14.62
N LEU A 232 -8.03 -17.40 15.43
CA LEU A 232 -9.08 -16.39 15.20
C LEU A 232 -8.86 -15.67 13.87
N TYR A 233 -7.63 -15.28 13.57
CA TYR A 233 -7.28 -14.62 12.31
C TYR A 233 -7.63 -15.50 11.10
N GLN A 234 -7.25 -16.79 11.14
CA GLN A 234 -7.59 -17.74 10.07
C GLN A 234 -9.11 -17.90 9.89
N ARG A 235 -9.85 -18.00 11.01
CA ARG A 235 -11.31 -18.11 10.97
C ARG A 235 -11.96 -16.85 10.39
N ASN A 236 -11.48 -15.67 10.77
CA ASN A 236 -11.99 -14.40 10.25
C ASN A 236 -11.67 -14.23 8.76
N ALA A 237 -10.49 -14.64 8.32
CA ALA A 237 -10.13 -14.63 6.89
C ALA A 237 -11.08 -15.51 6.06
N TYR A 238 -11.42 -16.70 6.57
CA TYR A 238 -12.38 -17.59 5.92
C TYR A 238 -13.79 -16.96 5.82
N HIS A 239 -14.29 -16.38 6.92
CA HIS A 239 -15.61 -15.72 6.91
C HIS A 239 -15.65 -14.51 5.99
N LEU A 240 -14.58 -13.71 5.96
CA LEU A 240 -14.48 -12.57 5.05
C LEU A 240 -14.51 -13.01 3.58
N GLN A 241 -13.79 -14.10 3.24
CA GLN A 241 -13.81 -14.64 1.88
C GLN A 241 -15.21 -15.13 1.49
N ARG A 242 -15.92 -15.79 2.41
CA ARG A 242 -17.31 -16.24 2.18
C ARG A 242 -18.25 -15.06 1.96
N SER A 243 -18.19 -14.05 2.84
CA SER A 243 -18.99 -12.82 2.72
C SER A 243 -18.74 -12.09 1.40
N ARG A 244 -17.49 -12.02 0.92
CA ARG A 244 -17.17 -11.47 -0.39
C ARG A 244 -17.81 -12.25 -1.55
N GLY A 245 -17.88 -13.58 -1.44
CA GLY A 245 -18.59 -14.41 -2.41
C GLY A 245 -20.10 -14.14 -2.44
N ASP A 246 -20.71 -14.02 -1.26
CA ASP A 246 -22.13 -13.71 -1.12
C ASP A 246 -22.47 -12.32 -1.67
N ILE A 247 -21.61 -11.32 -1.43
CA ILE A 247 -21.72 -9.96 -2.02
C ILE A 247 -21.67 -10.04 -3.54
N GLY A 248 -20.71 -10.76 -4.12
CA GLY A 248 -20.61 -10.91 -5.57
C GLY A 248 -21.84 -11.59 -6.19
N LEU A 249 -22.46 -12.54 -5.49
CA LEU A 249 -23.70 -13.18 -5.93
C LEU A 249 -24.89 -12.20 -5.92
N LEU A 250 -24.97 -11.35 -4.89
CA LEU A 250 -25.99 -10.31 -4.78
C LEU A 250 -25.84 -9.24 -5.87
N GLU A 251 -24.62 -8.77 -6.12
CA GLU A 251 -24.31 -7.83 -7.20
C GLU A 251 -24.70 -8.40 -8.56
N TYR A 252 -24.34 -9.66 -8.83
CA TYR A 252 -24.75 -10.34 -10.07
C TYR A 252 -26.27 -10.43 -10.24
N ASN A 253 -27.00 -10.75 -9.16
CA ASN A 253 -28.45 -10.82 -9.22
C ASN A 253 -29.09 -9.43 -9.42
N GLN A 254 -28.50 -8.40 -8.81
CA GLN A 254 -28.93 -7.01 -8.95
C GLN A 254 -28.74 -6.49 -10.38
N ASP A 255 -27.57 -6.68 -10.97
CA ASP A 255 -27.29 -6.26 -12.35
C ASP A 255 -28.25 -6.93 -13.34
N ARG A 256 -28.55 -8.21 -13.13
CA ARG A 256 -29.48 -8.97 -13.98
C ARG A 256 -30.93 -8.48 -13.86
N LEU A 257 -31.35 -8.04 -12.68
CA LEU A 257 -32.66 -7.41 -12.48
C LEU A 257 -32.70 -6.02 -13.13
N PHE A 258 -31.62 -5.25 -12.99
CA PHE A 258 -31.51 -3.92 -13.59
C PHE A 258 -31.52 -3.99 -15.13
N GLU A 259 -30.79 -4.93 -15.73
CA GLU A 259 -30.80 -5.15 -17.17
C GLU A 259 -32.21 -5.51 -17.70
N ARG A 260 -32.97 -6.32 -16.94
CA ARG A 260 -34.36 -6.64 -17.28
C ARG A 260 -35.26 -5.41 -17.19
N TYR A 261 -35.07 -4.59 -16.16
CA TYR A 261 -35.83 -3.35 -15.97
C TYR A 261 -35.56 -2.36 -17.10
N GLU A 262 -34.29 -2.09 -17.44
CA GLU A 262 -33.94 -1.17 -18.53
C GLU A 262 -34.48 -1.66 -19.89
N LYS A 263 -34.43 -2.97 -20.16
CA LYS A 263 -35.07 -3.56 -21.35
C LYS A 263 -36.58 -3.32 -21.38
N TRP A 264 -37.27 -3.48 -20.25
CA TRP A 264 -38.71 -3.24 -20.17
C TRP A 264 -39.06 -1.75 -20.32
N LYS A 265 -38.27 -0.88 -19.70
CA LYS A 265 -38.41 0.58 -19.77
C LYS A 265 -38.23 1.09 -21.20
N ASN A 266 -37.20 0.62 -21.92
CA ASN A 266 -36.98 1.00 -23.31
C ASN A 266 -38.12 0.54 -24.21
N LYS A 267 -38.59 -0.71 -24.08
CA LYS A 267 -39.79 -1.19 -24.79
C LYS A 267 -41.02 -0.32 -24.53
N THR A 268 -41.18 0.13 -23.29
CA THR A 268 -42.29 1.00 -22.90
C THR A 268 -42.13 2.39 -23.53
N HIS A 269 -40.92 2.97 -23.51
CA HIS A 269 -40.62 4.25 -24.15
C HIS A 269 -40.84 4.20 -25.68
N ASP A 270 -40.35 3.15 -26.33
CA ASP A 270 -40.53 2.92 -27.77
C ASP A 270 -42.03 2.80 -28.12
N ALA A 271 -42.80 2.09 -27.29
CA ALA A 271 -44.25 2.01 -27.45
C ALA A 271 -44.93 3.37 -27.30
N TRP A 272 -44.54 4.18 -26.31
CA TRP A 272 -45.03 5.55 -26.14
C TRP A 272 -44.70 6.43 -27.34
N GLN A 273 -43.48 6.35 -27.86
CA GLN A 273 -43.10 7.12 -29.06
C GLN A 273 -43.85 6.68 -30.30
N ASN A 274 -44.09 5.38 -30.47
CA ASN A 274 -44.95 4.88 -31.55
C ASN A 274 -46.39 5.43 -31.43
N ILE A 275 -46.95 5.49 -30.22
CA ILE A 275 -48.27 6.08 -29.99
C ILE A 275 -48.26 7.57 -30.36
N LEU A 276 -47.25 8.34 -29.96
CA LEU A 276 -47.11 9.76 -30.31
C LEU A 276 -46.98 9.97 -31.82
N ASN A 277 -46.16 9.15 -32.49
CA ASN A 277 -46.00 9.19 -33.95
C ASN A 277 -47.32 8.88 -34.68
N LEU A 278 -48.06 7.85 -34.22
CA LEU A 278 -49.36 7.49 -34.78
C LEU A 278 -50.40 8.59 -34.53
N GLN A 279 -50.42 9.22 -33.35
CA GLN A 279 -51.28 10.37 -33.07
C GLN A 279 -50.93 11.57 -33.95
N GLY A 280 -49.64 11.83 -34.19
CA GLY A 280 -49.18 12.85 -35.14
C GLY A 280 -49.63 12.57 -36.57
N GLN A 281 -49.58 11.33 -37.03
CA GLN A 281 -50.10 10.92 -38.35
C GLN A 281 -51.62 11.08 -38.43
N ILE A 282 -52.36 10.67 -37.39
CA ILE A 282 -53.82 10.85 -37.33
C ILE A 282 -54.18 12.34 -37.37
N LEU A 283 -53.47 13.20 -36.63
CA LEU A 283 -53.67 14.65 -36.65
C LEU A 283 -53.37 15.25 -38.04
N ALA A 284 -52.32 14.79 -38.70
CA ALA A 284 -51.98 15.20 -40.06
C ALA A 284 -53.04 14.78 -41.09
N LEU A 285 -53.63 13.58 -40.93
CA LEU A 285 -54.72 13.08 -41.76
C LEU A 285 -56.07 13.75 -41.45
N GLN A 286 -56.29 14.22 -40.23
CA GLN A 286 -57.49 14.95 -39.84
C GLN A 286 -57.47 16.41 -40.30
N ASN A 287 -56.29 17.05 -40.30
CA ASN A 287 -56.11 18.43 -40.75
C ASN A 287 -55.98 18.58 -42.28
N ASN A 288 -55.76 17.47 -42.99
CA ASN A 288 -55.82 17.40 -44.45
C ASN A 288 -56.82 16.31 -44.85
N PRO A 289 -58.12 16.61 -45.05
CA PRO A 289 -59.00 15.65 -45.71
C PRO A 289 -58.40 15.31 -47.08
N PRO A 290 -58.64 14.10 -47.63
CA PRO A 290 -57.91 13.59 -48.78
C PRO A 290 -58.24 14.39 -50.04
N ASN A 291 -57.56 15.52 -50.20
CA ASN A 291 -57.36 16.19 -51.46
C ASN A 291 -56.33 15.36 -52.21
N GLN A 292 -56.81 14.68 -53.24
CA GLN A 292 -56.02 14.06 -54.27
C GLN A 292 -55.16 15.12 -54.96
N VAL A 293 -53.99 15.44 -54.41
CA VAL A 293 -53.02 16.34 -55.05
C VAL A 293 -51.60 15.85 -54.80
N ASN A 294 -51.09 15.14 -55.80
CA ASN A 294 -49.70 15.06 -56.25
C ASN A 294 -48.56 14.80 -55.24
N MET A 295 -48.01 13.59 -55.38
CA MET A 295 -46.65 13.23 -54.98
C MET A 295 -45.62 14.25 -55.49
N ALA A 296 -44.90 14.90 -54.58
CA ALA A 296 -43.63 15.56 -54.87
C ALA A 296 -42.56 14.89 -54.00
N GLY A 297 -41.71 14.09 -54.63
CA GLY A 297 -40.69 13.28 -53.99
C GLY A 297 -39.64 14.11 -53.27
N ILE A 298 -39.18 13.61 -52.13
CA ILE A 298 -37.87 13.98 -51.58
C ILE A 298 -36.85 13.56 -52.65
N PRO A 299 -35.99 14.47 -53.17
CA PRO A 299 -35.08 14.12 -54.25
C PRO A 299 -34.06 13.12 -53.72
N HIS A 300 -34.17 11.85 -54.11
CA HIS A 300 -33.05 10.92 -54.02
C HIS A 300 -31.99 11.43 -54.98
N PRO A 301 -30.78 11.79 -54.51
CA PRO A 301 -29.77 12.38 -55.38
C PRO A 301 -29.37 11.36 -56.44
N TYR A 302 -29.38 11.78 -57.70
CA TYR A 302 -28.89 10.98 -58.82
C TYR A 302 -27.65 11.64 -59.40
N PHE A 303 -26.72 10.80 -59.85
CA PHE A 303 -25.51 11.24 -60.51
C PHE A 303 -25.29 10.41 -61.78
N ASP A 304 -25.29 11.11 -62.91
CA ASP A 304 -24.86 10.62 -64.21
C ASP A 304 -23.57 11.34 -64.64
N TRP A 305 -22.90 10.84 -65.68
CA TRP A 305 -21.54 11.21 -66.05
C TRP A 305 -21.33 12.71 -66.32
N ASP A 306 -22.37 13.39 -66.78
CA ASP A 306 -22.33 14.80 -67.17
C ASP A 306 -22.83 15.75 -66.05
N ASP A 307 -23.19 15.21 -64.88
CA ASP A 307 -23.69 16.00 -63.75
C ASP A 307 -22.56 16.74 -63.00
N SER A 308 -22.93 17.86 -62.36
CA SER A 308 -22.02 18.62 -61.49
C SER A 308 -21.68 17.82 -60.24
N ILE A 309 -20.45 17.32 -60.18
CA ILE A 309 -19.91 16.58 -59.02
C ILE A 309 -20.09 17.39 -57.72
N LEU A 310 -19.88 18.70 -57.75
CA LEU A 310 -19.96 19.55 -56.56
C LEU A 310 -21.40 19.64 -56.01
N ASP A 311 -22.38 19.79 -56.90
CA ASP A 311 -23.79 19.87 -56.50
C ASP A 311 -24.31 18.51 -56.01
N PHE A 312 -23.89 17.43 -56.66
CA PHE A 312 -24.19 16.07 -56.22
C PHE A 312 -23.62 15.78 -54.83
N LEU A 313 -22.36 16.14 -54.57
CA LEU A 313 -21.72 15.93 -53.26
C LEU A 313 -22.44 16.71 -52.14
N ALA A 314 -22.92 17.92 -52.42
CA ALA A 314 -23.69 18.71 -51.46
C ALA A 314 -25.04 18.03 -51.12
N GLN A 315 -25.73 17.50 -52.13
CA GLN A 315 -27.01 16.79 -51.94
C GLN A 315 -26.83 15.45 -51.23
N LEU A 316 -25.79 14.69 -51.58
CA LEU A 316 -25.46 13.42 -50.95
C LEU A 316 -25.12 13.59 -49.46
N ARG A 317 -24.35 14.64 -49.10
CA ARG A 317 -24.03 14.96 -47.70
C ARG A 317 -25.29 15.20 -46.88
N LEU A 318 -26.25 15.95 -47.43
CA LEU A 318 -27.53 16.23 -46.78
C LEU A 318 -28.39 14.97 -46.64
N ASP A 319 -28.45 14.11 -47.67
CA ASP A 319 -29.20 12.85 -47.62
C ASP A 319 -28.63 11.88 -46.56
N LEU A 320 -27.30 11.73 -46.48
CA LEU A 320 -26.68 10.89 -45.46
C LEU A 320 -26.89 11.41 -44.03
N GLN A 321 -26.83 12.73 -43.83
CA GLN A 321 -27.12 13.37 -42.54
C GLN A 321 -28.57 13.15 -42.11
N ASN A 322 -29.53 13.32 -43.02
CA ASN A 322 -30.94 13.09 -42.75
C ASN A 322 -31.24 11.61 -42.42
N ARG A 323 -30.42 10.69 -42.93
CA ARG A 323 -30.50 9.25 -42.63
C ARG A 323 -29.72 8.82 -41.38
N GLY A 324 -29.00 9.75 -40.73
CA GLY A 324 -28.17 9.45 -39.55
C GLY A 324 -26.95 8.57 -39.86
N ILE A 325 -26.46 8.57 -41.10
CA ILE A 325 -25.30 7.78 -41.52
C ILE A 325 -24.07 8.67 -41.40
N ASP A 326 -23.19 8.36 -40.44
CA ASP A 326 -21.88 9.00 -40.30
C ASP A 326 -20.81 8.13 -41.00
N PRO A 327 -20.20 8.61 -42.11
CA PRO A 327 -19.11 7.89 -42.77
C PRO A 327 -17.85 7.73 -41.89
N ASN A 328 -17.74 8.46 -40.77
CA ASN A 328 -16.63 8.37 -39.81
C ASN A 328 -16.87 7.35 -38.69
N ASP A 329 -18.06 6.77 -38.59
CA ASP A 329 -18.37 5.81 -37.53
C ASP A 329 -17.69 4.46 -37.80
N ASN A 330 -16.56 4.26 -37.11
CA ASN A 330 -15.76 3.03 -37.11
C ASN A 330 -16.05 2.16 -35.87
N ALA A 331 -17.08 2.47 -35.07
CA ALA A 331 -17.28 1.85 -33.75
C ALA A 331 -17.97 0.47 -33.75
N GLY A 332 -18.31 -0.07 -34.93
CA GLY A 332 -18.99 -1.37 -35.07
C GLY A 332 -18.36 -2.24 -36.14
N GLY A 333 -18.39 -3.56 -35.94
CA GLY A 333 -18.00 -4.52 -36.98
C GLY A 333 -18.84 -4.36 -38.27
N PRO A 334 -18.46 -5.04 -39.38
CA PRO A 334 -19.03 -4.79 -40.70
C PRO A 334 -20.56 -4.97 -40.74
N PRO A 335 -21.30 -4.13 -41.49
CA PRO A 335 -20.81 -3.00 -42.29
C PRO A 335 -20.60 -1.73 -41.44
N THR A 336 -19.43 -1.11 -41.61
CA THR A 336 -19.07 0.16 -40.96
C THR A 336 -19.94 1.32 -41.47
N GLY A 337 -19.96 2.46 -40.77
CA GLY A 337 -20.68 3.67 -41.25
C GLY A 337 -20.25 4.08 -42.67
N ARG A 338 -18.99 3.80 -43.02
CA ARG A 338 -18.44 3.96 -44.37
C ARG A 338 -19.03 2.97 -45.39
N ASP A 339 -19.15 1.70 -45.04
CA ASP A 339 -19.73 0.68 -45.95
C ASP A 339 -21.19 1.02 -46.29
N ASN A 340 -21.95 1.51 -45.30
CA ASN A 340 -23.30 2.02 -45.51
C ASN A 340 -23.29 3.25 -46.44
N ALA A 341 -22.41 4.23 -46.20
CA ALA A 341 -22.29 5.41 -47.05
C ALA A 341 -21.91 5.07 -48.51
N ILE A 342 -21.03 4.09 -48.73
CA ILE A 342 -20.65 3.60 -50.07
C ILE A 342 -21.83 2.91 -50.76
N GLY A 343 -22.59 2.10 -50.02
CA GLY A 343 -23.82 1.48 -50.54
C GLY A 343 -24.86 2.52 -50.98
N HIS A 344 -25.01 3.60 -50.22
CA HIS A 344 -25.89 4.71 -50.58
C HIS A 344 -25.36 5.53 -51.76
N LEU A 345 -24.05 5.80 -51.81
CA LEU A 345 -23.40 6.45 -52.95
C LEU A 345 -23.64 5.65 -54.24
N ARG A 346 -23.47 4.32 -54.21
CA ARG A 346 -23.77 3.42 -55.34
C ARG A 346 -25.24 3.53 -55.77
N ALA A 347 -26.16 3.60 -54.83
CA ALA A 347 -27.60 3.71 -55.13
C ALA A 347 -27.97 5.02 -55.86
N CYS A 348 -27.13 6.06 -55.73
CA CYS A 348 -27.28 7.35 -56.41
C CYS A 348 -26.73 7.33 -57.86
N MET A 349 -25.86 6.39 -58.21
CA MET A 349 -25.25 6.31 -59.53
C MET A 349 -26.25 5.81 -60.59
N ARG A 350 -26.19 6.36 -61.81
CA ARG A 350 -27.01 5.95 -62.95
C ARG A 350 -26.18 5.80 -64.23
N GLY A 351 -26.74 5.08 -65.20
CA GLY A 351 -26.16 4.95 -66.54
C GLY A 351 -24.71 4.47 -66.55
N ARG A 352 -23.89 5.13 -67.38
CA ARG A 352 -22.45 4.84 -67.55
C ARG A 352 -21.68 5.00 -66.23
N THR A 353 -22.12 5.89 -65.35
CA THR A 353 -21.47 6.12 -64.06
C THR A 353 -21.67 4.97 -63.09
N LEU A 354 -22.82 4.29 -63.12
CA LEU A 354 -23.04 3.09 -62.32
C LEU A 354 -22.18 1.92 -62.83
N GLU A 355 -22.08 1.74 -64.14
CA GLU A 355 -21.20 0.74 -64.76
C GLU A 355 -19.73 0.98 -64.37
N TRP A 356 -19.27 2.22 -64.50
CA TRP A 356 -17.93 2.61 -64.05
C TRP A 356 -17.73 2.39 -62.55
N PHE A 357 -18.73 2.72 -61.72
CA PHE A 357 -18.64 2.54 -60.27
C PHE A 357 -18.51 1.05 -59.91
N ASP A 358 -19.30 0.19 -60.54
CA ASP A 358 -19.19 -1.25 -60.32
C ASP A 358 -17.85 -1.80 -60.79
N ASP A 359 -17.40 -1.42 -61.99
CA ASP A 359 -16.16 -1.91 -62.58
C ASP A 359 -14.90 -1.37 -61.89
N GLU A 360 -14.92 -0.15 -61.36
CA GLU A 360 -13.73 0.48 -60.77
C GLU A 360 -13.75 0.46 -59.25
N ILE A 361 -14.87 0.78 -58.60
CA ILE A 361 -14.96 0.94 -57.14
C ILE A 361 -15.37 -0.37 -56.45
N THR A 362 -16.28 -1.14 -57.04
CA THR A 362 -16.77 -2.39 -56.43
C THR A 362 -15.83 -3.57 -56.71
N THR A 363 -15.24 -3.68 -57.90
CA THR A 363 -14.39 -4.83 -58.25
C THR A 363 -12.92 -4.67 -57.85
N LYS A 364 -12.38 -3.45 -57.84
CA LYS A 364 -10.96 -3.22 -57.54
C LYS A 364 -10.76 -2.92 -56.07
N GLN A 365 -9.87 -3.69 -55.44
CA GLN A 365 -9.66 -3.63 -53.99
C GLN A 365 -8.46 -2.78 -53.57
N ASN A 366 -7.51 -2.51 -54.48
CA ASN A 366 -6.25 -1.87 -54.14
C ASN A 366 -6.10 -0.51 -54.83
N TRP A 367 -5.20 0.31 -54.31
CA TRP A 367 -4.91 1.64 -54.84
C TRP A 367 -3.45 1.76 -55.23
N GLU A 368 -3.21 2.04 -56.50
CA GLU A 368 -1.90 2.37 -57.05
C GLU A 368 -1.64 3.87 -56.89
N LEU A 369 -0.49 4.22 -56.32
CA LEU A 369 -0.05 5.60 -56.12
C LEU A 369 0.95 5.98 -57.21
N ILE A 370 0.48 6.38 -58.39
CA ILE A 370 1.32 6.56 -59.59
C ILE A 370 2.47 7.54 -59.40
N ASN A 371 2.42 8.41 -58.39
CA ASN A 371 3.49 9.38 -58.10
C ASN A 371 4.52 8.87 -57.08
N LEU A 372 4.38 7.64 -56.55
CA LEU A 372 5.25 7.07 -55.52
C LEU A 372 5.73 5.67 -55.94
N LEU A 373 7.05 5.49 -56.03
CA LEU A 373 7.69 4.20 -56.33
C LEU A 373 8.15 3.49 -55.05
N ASP A 374 8.24 2.16 -55.09
CA ASP A 374 8.62 1.31 -53.96
C ASP A 374 10.13 1.29 -53.62
N ASN A 375 10.87 2.27 -54.16
CA ASN A 375 12.29 2.54 -53.90
C ASN A 375 12.49 3.64 -52.84
N THR A 376 11.49 3.92 -51.98
CA THR A 376 11.56 5.01 -50.99
C THR A 376 12.57 4.76 -49.85
N GLY A 377 12.99 3.50 -49.67
CA GLY A 377 13.75 3.06 -48.50
C GLY A 377 12.98 3.18 -47.16
N GLN A 378 11.67 3.46 -47.19
CA GLN A 378 10.83 3.63 -46.00
C GLN A 378 10.02 2.38 -45.67
N ALA A 379 9.94 2.06 -44.38
CA ALA A 379 9.27 0.85 -43.91
C ALA A 379 7.75 0.82 -44.16
N ASN A 380 7.10 1.99 -44.23
CA ASN A 380 5.65 2.12 -44.46
C ASN A 380 5.26 3.53 -44.95
N LEU A 381 4.01 3.71 -45.36
CA LEU A 381 3.49 4.99 -45.87
C LEU A 381 3.45 6.10 -44.81
N VAL A 382 3.31 5.75 -43.52
CA VAL A 382 3.38 6.71 -42.42
C VAL A 382 4.77 7.33 -42.35
N ALA A 383 5.82 6.55 -42.63
CA ALA A 383 7.19 7.01 -42.69
C ALA A 383 7.48 7.83 -43.95
N VAL A 384 6.74 7.63 -45.04
CA VAL A 384 6.82 8.47 -46.27
C VAL A 384 6.10 9.81 -46.06
N ASN A 385 4.96 9.82 -45.39
CA ASN A 385 4.14 11.01 -45.20
C ASN A 385 4.85 12.08 -44.34
N GLY A 386 4.95 13.31 -44.85
CA GLY A 386 5.58 14.42 -44.15
C GLY A 386 7.10 14.51 -44.30
N ARG A 387 7.73 13.67 -45.15
CA ARG A 387 9.15 13.78 -45.53
C ARG A 387 9.34 14.68 -46.75
N THR A 388 10.53 15.26 -46.90
CA THR A 388 10.87 16.02 -48.10
C THR A 388 11.19 15.10 -49.27
N ALA A 389 11.02 15.59 -50.51
CA ALA A 389 11.43 14.86 -51.71
C ALA A 389 12.91 14.41 -51.65
N VAL A 390 13.80 15.23 -51.07
CA VAL A 390 15.21 14.86 -50.82
C VAL A 390 15.36 13.70 -49.82
N GLN A 391 14.50 13.60 -48.81
CA GLN A 391 14.56 12.56 -47.78
C GLN A 391 14.01 11.19 -48.25
N ILE A 392 13.17 11.18 -49.28
CA ILE A 392 12.61 9.96 -49.90
C ILE A 392 13.51 9.50 -51.05
N GLY A 393 14.22 10.43 -51.70
CA GLY A 393 15.14 10.18 -52.82
C GLY A 393 14.49 10.48 -54.16
N ALA A 394 15.26 11.08 -55.09
CA ALA A 394 14.75 11.50 -56.40
C ALA A 394 14.17 10.34 -57.25
N ASN A 395 14.71 9.12 -57.07
CA ASN A 395 14.29 7.92 -57.80
C ASN A 395 13.01 7.27 -57.25
N ALA A 396 12.40 7.85 -56.22
CA ALA A 396 11.23 7.29 -55.54
C ALA A 396 9.92 8.03 -55.86
N LEU A 397 9.97 9.09 -56.68
CA LEU A 397 8.83 9.88 -57.13
C LEU A 397 8.81 9.92 -58.66
N ASN A 398 7.64 9.70 -59.28
CA ASN A 398 7.51 9.87 -60.73
C ASN A 398 7.50 11.37 -61.08
N GLU A 399 8.25 11.75 -62.11
CA GLU A 399 8.63 13.15 -62.47
C GLU A 399 7.46 14.15 -62.67
N ALA A 400 6.21 13.69 -62.72
CA ALA A 400 5.02 14.53 -62.90
C ALA A 400 4.70 15.46 -61.70
N VAL A 401 5.41 15.34 -60.57
CA VAL A 401 5.36 16.32 -59.46
C VAL A 401 6.79 16.73 -59.08
N GLY A 402 7.55 17.25 -60.04
CA GLY A 402 8.83 17.94 -59.83
C GLY A 402 8.67 19.18 -58.95
N GLN A 403 8.59 18.98 -57.63
CA GLN A 403 8.64 20.04 -56.64
C GLN A 403 10.10 20.18 -56.15
N PRO A 404 10.58 21.42 -55.90
CA PRO A 404 11.96 21.68 -55.48
C PRO A 404 12.30 20.85 -54.24
N GLY A 405 13.56 20.41 -54.08
CA GLY A 405 14.00 19.40 -53.11
C GLY A 405 13.60 19.57 -51.64
N ASN A 406 13.08 20.74 -51.26
CA ASN A 406 12.57 21.05 -49.93
C ASN A 406 11.05 20.83 -49.75
N ALA A 407 10.32 20.47 -50.80
CA ALA A 407 8.89 20.23 -50.73
C ALA A 407 8.57 18.97 -49.92
N ILE A 408 7.65 19.11 -48.97
CA ILE A 408 7.15 18.01 -48.14
C ILE A 408 6.16 17.20 -48.96
N VAL A 409 6.42 15.90 -49.12
CA VAL A 409 5.48 14.93 -49.66
C VAL A 409 4.37 14.74 -48.64
N LYS A 410 3.26 15.45 -48.87
CA LYS A 410 1.99 15.20 -48.20
C LYS A 410 1.21 14.21 -49.04
N LEU A 411 1.11 12.98 -48.57
CA LEU A 411 0.29 11.96 -49.23
C LEU A 411 -1.21 12.26 -49.07
N ARG A 412 -1.58 13.14 -48.12
CA ARG A 412 -2.94 13.66 -47.90
C ARG A 412 -2.91 15.07 -47.31
N ALA A 413 -3.80 15.95 -47.73
CA ALA A 413 -4.28 17.07 -46.93
C ALA A 413 -5.53 16.58 -46.18
N VAL A 414 -5.59 16.74 -44.86
CA VAL A 414 -6.76 16.31 -44.07
C VAL A 414 -7.39 17.54 -43.49
N GLU A 415 -8.62 17.83 -43.90
CA GLU A 415 -9.51 18.74 -43.20
C GLU A 415 -10.74 18.00 -42.63
N ASP A 416 -11.17 16.88 -43.24
CA ASP A 416 -12.13 15.89 -42.71
C ASP A 416 -12.25 14.68 -43.68
N ALA A 417 -13.10 13.69 -43.39
CA ALA A 417 -13.33 12.52 -44.26
C ALA A 417 -14.01 12.83 -45.60
N TRP A 418 -14.44 14.08 -45.81
CA TRP A 418 -15.09 14.54 -47.02
C TRP A 418 -14.16 15.30 -47.96
N ASN A 419 -13.05 15.82 -47.44
CA ASN A 419 -12.11 16.69 -48.15
C ASN A 419 -10.69 16.08 -48.23
N GLU A 420 -10.61 14.78 -48.46
CA GLU A 420 -9.32 14.11 -48.67
C GLU A 420 -8.81 14.33 -50.10
N ASP A 421 -7.82 15.21 -50.26
CA ASP A 421 -7.16 15.41 -51.55
C ASP A 421 -5.95 14.47 -51.71
N TRP A 422 -6.12 13.46 -52.56
CA TRP A 422 -5.10 12.47 -52.92
C TRP A 422 -4.44 12.74 -54.29
N ARG A 423 -4.75 13.87 -54.94
CA ARG A 423 -4.21 14.22 -56.27
C ARG A 423 -2.68 14.26 -56.30
N ILE A 424 -2.05 14.62 -55.19
CA ILE A 424 -0.58 14.65 -55.04
C ILE A 424 0.02 13.24 -55.23
N ALA A 425 -0.64 12.20 -54.74
CA ALA A 425 -0.17 10.82 -54.87
C ALA A 425 -0.54 10.18 -56.22
N GLY A 426 -1.43 10.80 -56.99
CA GLY A 426 -1.94 10.29 -58.26
C GLY A 426 -2.61 8.93 -58.10
N SER A 427 -3.46 8.81 -57.08
CA SER A 427 -4.12 7.56 -56.72
C SER A 427 -5.07 7.05 -57.80
N ARG A 428 -4.95 5.77 -58.16
CA ARG A 428 -5.83 5.05 -59.09
C ARG A 428 -6.19 3.67 -58.52
N LEU A 429 -7.38 3.17 -58.82
CA LEU A 429 -7.79 1.82 -58.45
C LEU A 429 -7.08 0.76 -59.31
N THR A 430 -6.60 -0.29 -58.65
CA THR A 430 -5.91 -1.42 -59.27
C THR A 430 -6.25 -2.75 -58.59
N ASN A 431 -6.01 -3.84 -59.31
CA ASN A 431 -6.00 -5.20 -58.78
C ASN A 431 -4.58 -5.75 -58.57
N ASP A 432 -3.56 -4.91 -58.81
CA ASP A 432 -2.17 -5.29 -58.57
C ASP A 432 -1.96 -5.64 -57.09
N PRO A 433 -1.05 -6.59 -56.80
CA PRO A 433 -0.76 -6.97 -55.43
C PRO A 433 -0.12 -5.81 -54.66
N VAL A 434 -0.49 -5.72 -53.39
CA VAL A 434 0.02 -4.72 -52.44
C VAL A 434 1.52 -4.92 -52.24
N ASN A 435 2.29 -3.84 -52.37
CA ASN A 435 3.74 -3.84 -52.15
C ASN A 435 4.13 -2.79 -51.11
N ALA A 436 5.20 -3.11 -50.36
CA ALA A 436 5.74 -2.18 -49.37
C ALA A 436 6.50 -1.04 -50.05
N PRO A 437 6.51 0.19 -49.51
CA PRO A 437 7.24 1.32 -50.10
C PRO A 437 8.76 1.15 -50.18
N ASN A 438 9.33 0.10 -49.59
CA ASN A 438 10.74 -0.26 -49.62
C ASN A 438 11.00 -1.61 -50.31
N ALA A 439 10.05 -2.13 -51.10
CA ALA A 439 10.22 -3.38 -51.84
C ALA A 439 11.36 -3.30 -52.88
N ASN A 440 11.79 -2.09 -53.23
CA ASN A 440 12.98 -1.78 -54.02
C ASN A 440 12.97 -2.40 -55.43
N ALA A 441 11.78 -2.56 -56.02
CA ALA A 441 11.58 -3.16 -57.34
C ALA A 441 11.46 -2.10 -58.45
N GLY A 442 11.36 -0.82 -58.09
CA GLY A 442 11.12 0.28 -59.02
C GLY A 442 9.67 0.35 -59.52
N ASN A 443 8.76 -0.37 -58.86
CA ASN A 443 7.34 -0.38 -59.21
C ASN A 443 6.60 0.71 -58.46
N THR A 444 5.43 1.09 -58.97
CA THR A 444 4.50 1.96 -58.23
C THR A 444 4.08 1.31 -56.91
N VAL A 445 3.91 2.11 -55.87
CA VAL A 445 3.39 1.64 -54.58
C VAL A 445 1.88 1.39 -54.70
N VAL A 446 1.46 0.18 -54.33
CA VAL A 446 0.09 -0.32 -54.33
C VAL A 446 -0.31 -0.64 -52.90
N VAL A 447 -1.47 -0.12 -52.48
CA VAL A 447 -1.94 -0.17 -51.09
C VAL A 447 -3.27 -0.93 -50.98
N ALA A 448 -3.42 -1.71 -49.91
CA ALA A 448 -4.52 -2.68 -49.72
C ALA A 448 -5.80 -2.01 -49.26
N GLY A 449 -6.72 -1.70 -50.19
CA GLY A 449 -7.77 -0.72 -49.94
C GLY A 449 -7.18 0.61 -49.46
N ILE A 450 -7.97 1.67 -49.44
CA ILE A 450 -7.59 2.78 -48.55
C ILE A 450 -8.01 2.35 -47.14
N ARG A 451 -7.16 1.56 -46.47
CA ARG A 451 -7.29 1.31 -45.03
C ARG A 451 -6.91 2.58 -44.28
N PHE A 452 -7.93 3.41 -44.09
CA PHE A 452 -7.92 4.54 -43.18
C PHE A 452 -7.62 4.08 -41.76
N GLY A 453 -6.73 4.79 -41.07
CA GLY A 453 -6.52 4.61 -39.62
C GLY A 453 -5.19 3.96 -39.21
N GLN A 454 -4.07 4.65 -39.48
CA GLN A 454 -2.92 4.62 -38.57
C GLN A 454 -2.53 6.04 -38.12
N ALA A 455 -3.55 6.87 -37.94
CA ALA A 455 -3.49 8.04 -37.07
C ALA A 455 -4.77 8.03 -36.22
N GLY A 456 -5.06 6.88 -35.61
CA GLY A 456 -6.25 6.68 -34.78
C GLY A 456 -6.06 7.06 -33.32
N ASP A 457 -4.81 7.18 -32.84
CA ASP A 457 -4.53 7.36 -31.40
C ASP A 457 -3.39 8.34 -31.12
N MET A 458 -3.25 9.42 -31.91
CA MET A 458 -2.24 10.43 -31.58
C MET A 458 -2.76 11.31 -30.45
N THR A 459 -2.20 11.13 -29.26
CA THR A 459 -2.54 11.97 -28.09
C THR A 459 -2.11 13.42 -28.33
N ILE A 460 -2.69 14.38 -27.60
CA ILE A 460 -2.34 15.80 -27.72
C ILE A 460 -0.85 16.04 -27.42
N ASP A 461 -0.24 15.26 -26.52
CA ASP A 461 1.20 15.30 -26.25
C ASP A 461 2.05 14.79 -27.43
N GLU A 462 1.62 13.74 -28.11
CA GLU A 462 2.31 13.24 -29.31
C GLU A 462 2.19 14.23 -30.48
N LEU A 463 1.02 14.85 -30.65
CA LEU A 463 0.80 15.91 -31.64
C LEU A 463 1.72 17.11 -31.37
N TYR A 464 1.78 17.57 -30.11
CA TYR A 464 2.65 18.67 -29.69
C TYR A 464 4.14 18.38 -29.94
N ARG A 465 4.62 17.19 -29.55
CA ARG A 465 6.02 16.78 -29.77
C ARG A 465 6.37 16.66 -31.25
N LYS A 466 5.41 16.21 -32.07
CA LYS A 466 5.59 16.09 -33.53
C LYS A 466 5.68 17.47 -34.18
N ILE A 467 4.82 18.41 -33.81
CA ILE A 467 4.85 19.80 -34.29
C ILE A 467 6.13 20.52 -33.86
N LEU A 468 6.61 20.34 -32.62
CA LEU A 468 7.88 20.91 -32.18
C LEU A 468 9.09 20.34 -32.94
N ARG A 469 9.10 19.03 -33.24
CA ARG A 469 10.17 18.41 -34.04
C ARG A 469 10.19 18.92 -35.48
N ILE A 470 9.03 19.18 -36.06
CA ILE A 470 8.90 19.76 -37.40
C ILE A 470 9.32 21.24 -37.37
N GLY A 471 8.92 21.99 -36.34
CA GLY A 471 9.29 23.39 -36.12
C GLY A 471 10.78 23.63 -35.99
N ARG A 472 11.49 22.78 -35.24
CA ARG A 472 12.96 22.85 -35.10
C ARG A 472 13.69 22.59 -36.42
N ARG A 473 13.10 21.82 -37.34
CA ARG A 473 13.70 21.46 -38.64
C ARG A 473 13.38 22.48 -39.74
N ALA A 474 12.21 23.13 -39.65
CA ALA A 474 11.76 24.15 -40.59
C ALA A 474 12.01 25.60 -40.13
N ASN A 475 12.60 25.77 -38.93
CA ASN A 475 12.92 27.04 -38.31
C ASN A 475 11.70 27.98 -38.13
N TYR A 476 10.54 27.40 -37.80
CA TYR A 476 9.29 28.14 -37.62
C TYR A 476 9.33 29.04 -36.39
N ARG A 477 8.72 30.22 -36.52
CA ARG A 477 8.53 31.11 -35.37
C ARG A 477 7.48 30.55 -34.41
N PRO A 478 7.52 30.88 -33.11
CA PRO A 478 6.58 30.37 -32.11
C PRO A 478 5.10 30.55 -32.48
N GLU A 479 4.77 31.64 -33.17
CA GLU A 479 3.42 31.97 -33.62
C GLU A 479 2.96 31.06 -34.77
N GLU A 480 3.87 30.73 -35.68
CA GLU A 480 3.62 29.80 -36.79
C GLU A 480 3.48 28.36 -36.30
N LEU A 481 4.29 27.99 -35.30
CA LEU A 481 4.17 26.71 -34.62
C LEU A 481 2.82 26.56 -33.94
N ARG A 482 2.34 27.65 -33.34
CA ARG A 482 1.05 27.67 -32.68
C ARG A 482 -0.11 27.54 -33.66
N ARG A 483 -0.09 28.29 -34.77
CA ARG A 483 -1.09 28.18 -35.82
C ARG A 483 -1.12 26.76 -36.38
N LYS A 484 0.04 26.19 -36.71
CA LYS A 484 0.15 24.81 -37.22
C LYS A 484 -0.30 23.74 -36.21
N PHE A 485 -0.15 24.01 -34.91
CA PHE A 485 -0.67 23.13 -33.86
C PHE A 485 -2.20 23.20 -33.80
N LEU A 486 -2.77 24.40 -33.84
CA LEU A 486 -4.22 24.62 -33.86
C LEU A 486 -4.88 24.05 -35.11
N ASP A 487 -4.31 24.29 -36.29
CA ASP A 487 -4.77 23.73 -37.57
C ASP A 487 -4.74 22.20 -37.58
N ALA A 488 -3.91 21.58 -36.75
CA ALA A 488 -3.78 20.13 -36.63
C ALA A 488 -4.63 19.52 -35.51
N LEU A 489 -5.35 20.33 -34.72
CA LEU A 489 -6.26 19.84 -33.69
C LEU A 489 -7.59 19.39 -34.33
N PRO A 490 -8.14 18.23 -33.92
CA PRO A 490 -9.50 17.84 -34.28
C PRO A 490 -10.51 18.91 -33.82
N LEU A 491 -11.56 19.13 -34.61
CA LEU A 491 -12.59 20.17 -34.36
C LEU A 491 -13.10 20.27 -32.90
N PRO A 492 -13.33 19.17 -32.15
CA PRO A 492 -13.75 19.26 -30.74
C PRO A 492 -12.68 19.84 -29.80
N TRP A 493 -11.40 19.68 -30.15
CA TRP A 493 -10.27 20.21 -29.40
C TRP A 493 -9.90 21.63 -29.83
N LEU A 494 -10.16 21.99 -31.09
CA LEU A 494 -10.00 23.36 -31.58
C LEU A 494 -10.93 24.34 -30.84
N LYS A 495 -12.24 24.03 -30.76
CA LYS A 495 -13.20 24.82 -29.97
C LYS A 495 -12.78 24.97 -28.51
N LYS A 496 -12.20 23.90 -27.95
CA LYS A 496 -11.73 23.90 -26.55
C LYS A 496 -10.44 24.70 -26.37
N ALA A 497 -9.58 24.75 -27.38
CA ALA A 497 -8.39 25.59 -27.38
C ALA A 497 -8.75 27.07 -27.47
N GLU A 498 -9.81 27.41 -28.22
CA GLU A 498 -10.40 28.75 -28.27
C GLU A 498 -10.96 29.17 -26.90
N ASP A 499 -11.69 28.29 -26.21
CA ASP A 499 -12.25 28.54 -24.87
C ASP A 499 -11.20 28.73 -23.76
N ILE A 500 -10.05 28.05 -23.84
CA ILE A 500 -8.97 28.14 -22.84
C ILE A 500 -8.25 29.50 -22.91
N GLY A 501 -8.36 30.19 -24.05
CA GLY A 501 -7.88 31.54 -24.27
C GLY A 501 -6.87 31.64 -25.41
N GLU A 502 -7.15 32.51 -26.38
CA GLU A 502 -6.34 32.76 -27.58
C GLU A 502 -4.96 33.39 -27.27
N HIS A 503 -4.66 33.75 -26.02
CA HIS A 503 -3.41 34.42 -25.64
C HIS A 503 -2.34 33.52 -25.01
N LEU A 504 -2.62 32.23 -24.76
CA LEU A 504 -1.63 31.35 -24.13
C LEU A 504 -0.50 30.92 -25.08
N PRO A 505 0.75 30.84 -24.57
CA PRO A 505 1.86 30.29 -25.36
C PRO A 505 1.63 28.80 -25.64
N LEU A 506 2.18 28.32 -26.76
CA LEU A 506 1.89 27.00 -27.33
C LEU A 506 2.16 25.85 -26.36
N ASP A 507 3.20 25.95 -25.55
CA ASP A 507 3.57 24.96 -24.53
C ASP A 507 2.54 24.86 -23.40
N GLU A 508 2.05 26.00 -22.91
CA GLU A 508 1.00 26.02 -21.88
C GLU A 508 -0.35 25.58 -22.44
N LEU A 509 -0.68 25.98 -23.67
CA LEU A 509 -1.91 25.56 -24.34
C LEU A 509 -1.92 24.04 -24.56
N ALA A 510 -0.84 23.48 -25.08
CA ALA A 510 -0.71 22.04 -25.28
C ALA A 510 -0.76 21.27 -23.95
N LYS A 511 -0.12 21.78 -22.90
CA LYS A 511 -0.17 21.19 -21.56
C LYS A 511 -1.59 21.17 -20.99
N LYS A 512 -2.34 22.27 -21.11
CA LYS A 512 -3.73 22.34 -20.63
C LYS A 512 -4.65 21.42 -21.41
N LEU A 513 -4.51 21.38 -22.74
CA LEU A 513 -5.29 20.47 -23.59
C LEU A 513 -4.96 19.00 -23.27
N TYR A 514 -3.70 18.66 -23.06
CA TYR A 514 -3.27 17.34 -22.64
C TYR A 514 -3.78 16.97 -21.24
N GLU A 515 -3.80 17.91 -20.28
CA GLU A 515 -4.43 17.68 -18.98
C GLU A 515 -5.94 17.45 -19.11
N ILE A 516 -6.61 18.14 -20.02
CA ILE A 516 -8.04 17.93 -20.28
C ILE A 516 -8.27 16.57 -20.96
N GLU A 517 -7.37 16.16 -21.85
CA GLU A 517 -7.36 14.84 -22.48
C GLU A 517 -7.14 13.74 -21.45
N LEU A 518 -6.13 13.88 -20.57
CA LEU A 518 -5.90 12.99 -19.45
C LEU A 518 -7.10 12.97 -18.49
N ARG A 519 -7.71 14.11 -18.20
CA ARG A 519 -8.95 14.16 -17.40
C ARG A 519 -10.12 13.56 -18.15
N ARG A 520 -10.16 13.59 -19.49
CA ARG A 520 -11.21 12.96 -20.31
C ARG A 520 -11.00 11.45 -20.41
N ILE A 521 -9.77 10.97 -20.49
CA ILE A 521 -9.41 9.55 -20.43
C ILE A 521 -9.61 9.02 -19.02
N ALA A 522 -9.22 9.79 -18.00
CA ALA A 522 -9.45 9.46 -16.60
C ALA A 522 -10.93 9.56 -16.25
N ARG A 523 -11.69 10.51 -16.82
CA ARG A 523 -13.16 10.54 -16.74
C ARG A 523 -13.74 9.37 -17.49
N HIS A 524 -13.34 9.04 -18.71
CA HIS A 524 -13.86 7.87 -19.43
C HIS A 524 -13.51 6.54 -18.74
N LYS A 525 -12.36 6.44 -18.07
CA LYS A 525 -12.03 5.32 -17.17
C LYS A 525 -12.83 5.39 -15.87
N ARG A 526 -13.03 6.58 -15.31
CA ARG A 526 -13.89 6.84 -14.15
C ARG A 526 -15.35 6.71 -14.48
N ASP A 527 -15.80 6.81 -15.73
CA ASP A 527 -17.16 6.72 -16.26
C ASP A 527 -17.37 5.30 -16.78
N ARG A 528 -16.32 4.55 -17.13
CA ARG A 528 -16.40 3.07 -17.16
C ARG A 528 -16.45 2.51 -15.75
N ILE A 529 -15.62 3.01 -14.85
CA ILE A 529 -15.64 2.66 -13.42
C ILE A 529 -16.88 3.27 -12.75
N SER A 530 -17.45 4.36 -13.25
CA SER A 530 -18.66 5.02 -12.75
C SER A 530 -19.87 4.56 -13.50
N ASP A 531 -19.83 3.96 -14.67
CA ASP A 531 -20.94 3.18 -15.22
C ASP A 531 -20.96 1.83 -14.49
N LEU A 532 -19.79 1.28 -14.10
CA LEU A 532 -19.72 0.18 -13.12
C LEU A 532 -20.19 0.63 -11.72
N LEU A 533 -19.79 1.81 -11.23
CA LEU A 533 -20.15 2.31 -9.90
C LEU A 533 -21.51 3.01 -9.86
N VAL A 534 -22.11 3.40 -10.99
CA VAL A 534 -23.48 3.93 -11.20
C VAL A 534 -24.41 2.78 -11.52
N SER A 535 -23.96 1.67 -12.11
CA SER A 535 -24.69 0.39 -11.96
C SER A 535 -24.74 0.00 -10.46
N GLN A 536 -23.65 0.25 -9.70
CA GLN A 536 -23.64 0.07 -8.25
C GLN A 536 -24.27 1.23 -7.42
N ARG A 537 -24.47 2.45 -7.97
CA ARG A 537 -25.08 3.63 -7.26
C ARG A 537 -26.52 3.92 -7.64
N ALA A 538 -26.97 3.64 -8.86
CA ALA A 538 -28.40 3.58 -9.21
C ALA A 538 -29.13 2.49 -8.39
N SER A 539 -28.35 1.56 -7.86
CA SER A 539 -28.71 0.57 -6.84
C SER A 539 -28.80 1.12 -5.40
N ARG A 540 -28.31 2.33 -5.12
CA ARG A 540 -28.29 2.96 -3.78
C ARG A 540 -29.09 4.26 -3.64
N GLU A 541 -29.39 5.00 -4.71
CA GLU A 541 -30.14 6.27 -4.65
C GLU A 541 -31.62 6.17 -5.09
N ILE A 542 -32.32 5.09 -4.73
CA ILE A 542 -33.81 5.16 -4.60
C ILE A 542 -34.20 5.85 -3.29
N TYR A 543 -33.24 6.13 -2.40
CA TYR A 543 -33.46 6.91 -1.18
C TYR A 543 -32.42 8.03 -1.10
N GLU A 544 -32.76 9.23 -1.59
CA GLU A 544 -33.00 10.39 -0.71
C GLU A 544 -33.40 11.66 -1.51
N PRO A 545 -34.25 12.54 -0.93
CA PRO A 545 -34.77 13.73 -1.60
C PRO A 545 -33.95 15.01 -1.35
N SER A 546 -34.16 15.97 -2.26
CA SER A 546 -33.56 17.32 -2.31
C SER A 546 -33.88 18.25 -1.11
N PRO A 547 -33.09 19.32 -0.92
CA PRO A 547 -33.08 20.15 0.28
C PRO A 547 -34.13 21.29 0.24
N VAL A 548 -34.96 21.40 1.28
CA VAL A 548 -35.84 22.56 1.50
C VAL A 548 -35.82 22.99 2.97
N SER A 549 -35.42 24.25 3.16
CA SER A 549 -35.72 25.22 4.23
C SER A 549 -35.57 24.82 5.71
N ALA A 550 -34.60 25.46 6.37
CA ALA A 550 -34.52 25.54 7.82
C ALA A 550 -35.71 26.30 8.44
N PRO A 551 -36.26 25.82 9.57
CA PRO A 551 -36.84 26.67 10.59
C PRO A 551 -36.10 26.54 11.93
N GLN A 552 -35.58 27.69 12.38
CA GLN A 552 -35.48 28.18 13.76
C GLN A 552 -34.96 27.23 14.86
N GLN A 553 -33.71 27.46 15.25
CA GLN A 553 -33.21 27.17 16.58
C GLN A 553 -34.05 27.92 17.64
N GLN A 554 -34.85 27.20 18.43
CA GLN A 554 -35.18 27.63 19.79
C GLN A 554 -34.06 27.14 20.71
N GLY A 555 -33.12 28.03 21.00
CA GLY A 555 -32.12 27.83 22.02
C GLY A 555 -32.77 27.77 23.39
N ILE A 556 -32.57 26.65 24.09
CA ILE A 556 -32.80 26.58 25.54
C ILE A 556 -31.81 27.54 26.19
N SER A 557 -32.33 28.49 26.97
CA SER A 557 -31.55 29.55 27.57
C SER A 557 -30.71 29.02 28.73
N LEU A 558 -29.53 29.61 28.93
CA LEU A 558 -28.64 29.37 30.08
C LEU A 558 -29.35 29.49 31.45
N LYS A 559 -30.49 30.18 31.48
CA LYS A 559 -31.38 30.30 32.65
C LYS A 559 -32.05 28.97 33.05
N ASP A 560 -32.27 28.06 32.10
CA ASP A 560 -32.92 26.78 32.36
C ASP A 560 -31.94 25.74 32.95
N MET A 561 -30.63 25.90 32.72
CA MET A 561 -29.60 25.03 33.29
C MET A 561 -29.24 25.35 34.75
N GLN A 562 -29.54 26.55 35.26
CA GLN A 562 -29.25 26.95 36.65
C GLN A 562 -30.28 26.52 37.69
N LYS A 563 -31.34 25.78 37.29
CA LYS A 563 -32.34 25.23 38.21
C LYS A 563 -32.11 23.75 38.58
N ALA A 564 -31.01 23.16 38.09
CA ALA A 564 -30.66 21.76 38.32
C ALA A 564 -29.36 21.56 39.13
N ILE A 565 -28.89 22.62 39.81
CA ILE A 565 -27.93 22.58 40.92
C ILE A 565 -28.60 23.32 42.06
#